data_AF-A0A9P3EL22-F1
#
_entry.id   AF-A0A9P3EL22-F1
#
_cell.length_a   1.000
_cell.length_b   1.000
_cell.length_c   1.000
_cell.angle_alpha   90.00
_cell.angle_beta   90.00
_cell.angle_gamma   90.00
#
_symmetry.space_group_name_H-M   'P 1'
#
loop_
_entity.id
_entity.type
_entity.pdbx_description
1 polymer ?
#
loop_
_entity_poly.entity_id
_entity_poly.type
_entity_poly.pdbx_seq_one_letter_code
_entity_poly.pdbx_strand_id
1 'polypeptide(L)'
;MRQIWELIFWGFHFIKDSSRKVSEKLVSDIVSKLHPFVAPIAVFSGQDEKAVSKIIKKCSIKNIQFNGNEVPEFCKFVRDRQCVKIFKFFKLDNETDILKLYRKRRLFCFRRVLFRRRNCEI
;
A
#
# COMPACT_ATOMS: atom_id res chain seq x y z
N MET A 1 6.41 -26.46 10.89
CA MET A 1 4.99 -26.04 10.89
C MET A 1 4.92 -24.55 10.58
N ARG A 2 4.54 -24.15 9.35
CA ARG A 2 4.20 -22.75 9.07
C ARG A 2 2.72 -22.59 9.33
N GLN A 3 2.35 -22.17 10.53
CA GLN A 3 1.00 -21.64 10.73
C GLN A 3 0.90 -20.40 9.85
N ILE A 4 0.22 -20.56 8.72
CA ILE A 4 -0.26 -19.45 7.91
C ILE A 4 -1.42 -18.89 8.73
N TRP A 5 -1.11 -18.04 9.71
CA TRP A 5 -2.13 -17.21 10.34
C TRP A 5 -2.61 -16.23 9.27
N GLU A 6 -3.93 -16.19 9.03
CA GLU A 6 -4.55 -15.21 8.14
C GLU A 6 -4.31 -13.81 8.72
N LEU A 7 -3.21 -13.18 8.31
CA LEU A 7 -2.89 -11.81 8.68
C LEU A 7 -3.97 -10.87 8.16
N ILE A 8 -4.65 -10.20 9.10
CA ILE A 8 -5.64 -9.16 8.79
C ILE A 8 -4.89 -7.85 8.60
N PHE A 9 -5.26 -7.09 7.57
CA PHE A 9 -4.62 -5.81 7.28
C PHE A 9 -5.51 -4.64 7.68
N TRP A 10 -4.91 -3.63 8.32
CA TRP A 10 -5.59 -2.36 8.62
C TRP A 10 -4.94 -1.20 7.88
N GLY A 11 -5.68 -0.57 6.97
CA GLY A 11 -5.20 0.53 6.14
C GLY A 11 -5.36 1.92 6.78
N PHE A 12 -4.26 2.66 6.84
CA PHE A 12 -4.18 4.05 7.31
C PHE A 12 -3.89 4.98 6.13
N HIS A 13 -4.75 5.96 5.88
CA HIS A 13 -4.62 6.87 4.75
C HIS A 13 -3.77 8.11 5.10
N PHE A 14 -2.63 8.26 4.45
CA PHE A 14 -1.74 9.43 4.55
C PHE A 14 -1.84 10.32 3.30
N ILE A 15 -3.08 10.56 2.86
CA ILE A 15 -3.39 11.37 1.66
C ILE A 15 -4.00 12.67 2.14
N LYS A 16 -3.48 13.82 1.67
CA LYS A 16 -3.91 15.15 2.15
C LYS A 16 -5.40 15.41 1.90
N ASP A 17 -5.91 15.01 0.74
CA ASP A 17 -7.27 15.34 0.27
C ASP A 17 -8.29 14.22 0.54
N SER A 18 -7.95 13.25 1.40
CA SER A 18 -8.86 12.14 1.71
C SER A 18 -9.66 12.42 2.98
N SER A 19 -10.97 12.16 2.94
CA SER A 19 -11.85 12.16 4.12
C SER A 19 -11.43 11.17 5.22
N ARG A 20 -10.63 10.16 4.86
CA ARG A 20 -10.10 9.13 5.79
C ARG A 20 -8.69 9.42 6.28
N LYS A 21 -8.19 10.64 6.06
CA LYS A 21 -6.84 11.03 6.46
C LYS A 21 -6.66 10.88 7.97
N VAL A 22 -5.57 10.24 8.35
CA VAL A 22 -5.18 10.07 9.76
C VAL A 22 -3.88 10.81 10.06
N SER A 23 -3.72 11.25 11.31
CA SER A 23 -2.49 11.91 11.75
C SER A 23 -1.41 10.88 12.09
N GLU A 24 -0.14 11.22 11.83
CA GLU A 24 1.01 10.34 12.13
C GLU A 24 1.07 9.93 13.61
N LYS A 25 0.71 10.87 14.51
CA LYS A 25 0.73 10.63 15.96
C LYS A 25 -0.31 9.58 16.34
N LEU A 26 -1.55 9.76 15.86
CA LEU A 26 -2.64 8.80 16.10
C LEU A 26 -2.28 7.40 15.59
N VAL A 27 -1.70 7.30 14.40
CA VAL A 27 -1.33 5.99 13.83
C VAL A 27 -0.22 5.33 14.64
N SER A 28 0.79 6.07 15.08
CA SER A 28 1.85 5.52 15.94
C SER A 28 1.28 4.99 17.27
N ASP A 29 0.35 5.74 17.87
CA ASP A 29 -0.35 5.33 19.10
C ASP A 29 -1.23 4.08 18.89
N ILE A 30 -1.89 3.95 17.73
CA ILE A 30 -2.67 2.75 17.39
C ILE A 30 -1.75 1.57 17.15
N VAL A 31 -0.72 1.73 16.30
CA VAL A 31 0.19 0.64 15.91
C VAL A 31 0.92 0.06 17.11
N SER A 32 1.30 0.87 18.09
CA SER A 32 1.92 0.39 19.34
C SER A 32 1.01 -0.50 20.19
N LYS A 33 -0.32 -0.42 19.99
CA LYS A 33 -1.33 -1.18 20.72
C LYS A 33 -1.96 -2.30 19.89
N LEU A 34 -1.56 -2.45 18.62
CA LEU A 34 -2.14 -3.46 17.74
C LEU A 34 -1.72 -4.87 18.16
N HIS A 35 -2.66 -5.80 18.04
CA HIS A 35 -2.38 -7.21 18.25
C HIS A 35 -1.41 -7.74 17.17
N PRO A 36 -0.48 -8.67 17.49
CA PRO A 36 0.47 -9.25 16.53
C PRO A 36 -0.12 -9.86 15.25
N PHE A 37 -1.43 -10.16 15.24
CA PHE A 37 -2.13 -10.73 14.08
C PHE A 37 -2.71 -9.67 13.13
N VAL A 38 -2.64 -8.39 13.48
CA VAL A 38 -3.09 -7.27 12.63
C VAL A 38 -1.87 -6.54 12.07
N ALA A 39 -1.72 -6.56 10.76
CA ALA A 39 -0.65 -5.86 10.06
C ALA A 39 -1.12 -4.47 9.59
N PRO A 40 -0.55 -3.37 10.09
CA PRO A 40 -0.87 -2.04 9.59
C PRO A 40 -0.33 -1.85 8.17
N ILE A 41 -1.10 -1.15 7.33
CA ILE A 41 -0.72 -0.70 5.99
C ILE A 41 -0.81 0.82 5.91
N ALA A 42 0.26 1.48 5.46
CA ALA A 42 0.24 2.90 5.15
C ALA A 42 -0.13 3.13 3.68
N VAL A 43 -1.21 3.87 3.42
CA VAL A 43 -1.71 4.16 2.06
C VAL A 43 -1.29 5.57 1.65
N PHE A 44 -0.55 5.66 0.54
CA PHE A 44 -0.02 6.89 -0.03
C PHE A 44 -0.57 7.13 -1.43
N SER A 45 -0.59 8.40 -1.85
CA SER A 45 -0.92 8.82 -3.21
C SER A 45 -0.13 10.08 -3.52
N GLY A 46 0.84 10.00 -4.44
CA GLY A 46 1.63 11.14 -4.91
C GLY A 46 2.54 11.78 -3.86
N GLN A 47 2.91 11.05 -2.81
CA GLN A 47 3.83 11.52 -1.77
C GLN A 47 5.29 11.29 -2.20
N ASP A 48 6.18 12.20 -1.81
CA ASP A 48 7.62 12.07 -2.06
C ASP A 48 8.28 11.05 -1.11
N GLU A 49 9.48 10.60 -1.46
CA GLU A 49 10.16 9.57 -0.68
C GLU A 49 10.51 10.03 0.74
N LYS A 50 10.82 11.31 0.96
CA LYS A 50 11.17 11.80 2.30
C LYS A 50 9.94 11.75 3.21
N ALA A 51 8.77 12.15 2.71
CA ALA A 51 7.51 12.05 3.46
C ALA A 51 7.15 10.59 3.76
N VAL A 52 7.26 9.70 2.77
CA VAL A 52 7.01 8.26 2.96
C VAL A 52 7.95 7.66 4.01
N SER A 53 9.26 7.94 3.90
CA SER A 53 10.30 7.51 4.83
C SER A 53 10.04 7.98 6.26
N LYS A 54 9.65 9.25 6.43
CA LYS A 54 9.29 9.82 7.74
C LYS A 54 8.13 9.06 8.38
N ILE A 55 7.07 8.78 7.63
CA ILE A 55 5.87 8.10 8.12
C ILE A 55 6.17 6.64 8.48
N ILE A 56 6.89 5.92 7.61
CA ILE A 56 7.31 4.53 7.85
C ILE A 56 8.08 4.43 9.17
N LYS A 57 9.08 5.30 9.37
CA LYS A 57 9.92 5.29 10.57
C LYS A 57 9.12 5.64 11.83
N LYS A 58 8.33 6.72 11.77
CA LYS A 58 7.57 7.23 12.91
C LYS A 58 6.43 6.31 13.37
N CYS A 59 5.78 5.62 12.43
CA CYS A 59 4.67 4.72 12.73
C CYS A 59 5.09 3.24 12.80
N SER A 60 6.38 2.92 12.55
CA SER A 60 6.92 1.56 12.49
C SER A 60 6.15 0.60 11.56
N ILE A 61 5.66 1.13 10.42
CA ILE A 61 4.84 0.37 9.46
C ILE A 61 5.73 -0.22 8.36
N LYS A 62 5.65 -1.54 8.15
CA LYS A 62 6.42 -2.26 7.12
C LYS A 62 5.65 -2.61 5.86
N ASN A 63 4.34 -2.37 5.83
CA ASN A 63 3.50 -2.59 4.65
C ASN A 63 3.01 -1.25 4.13
N ILE A 64 3.26 -0.97 2.86
CA ILE A 64 2.83 0.28 2.23
C ILE A 64 2.02 -0.01 0.98
N GLN A 65 1.04 0.86 0.72
CA GLN A 65 0.21 0.81 -0.47
C GLN A 65 0.32 2.12 -1.23
N PHE A 66 0.59 2.04 -2.53
CA PHE A 66 0.61 3.19 -3.43
C PHE A 66 -0.65 3.20 -4.30
N ASN A 67 -1.45 4.25 -4.15
CA ASN A 67 -2.70 4.47 -4.89
C ASN A 67 -2.59 5.53 -6.00
N GLY A 68 -1.47 6.23 -6.12
CA GLY A 68 -1.28 7.26 -7.13
C GLY A 68 -0.79 6.73 -8.47
N ASN A 69 -0.14 7.59 -9.24
CA ASN A 69 0.48 7.27 -10.53
C ASN A 69 1.99 6.99 -10.40
N GLU A 70 2.45 6.53 -9.23
CA GLU A 70 3.87 6.27 -8.99
C GLU A 70 4.41 5.22 -9.97
N VAL A 71 5.56 5.55 -10.56
CA VAL A 71 6.26 4.70 -11.51
C VAL A 71 6.92 3.49 -10.81
N PRO A 72 7.09 2.34 -11.50
CA PRO A 72 7.69 1.14 -10.92
C PRO A 72 9.06 1.36 -10.27
N GLU A 73 9.88 2.22 -10.87
CA GLU A 73 11.23 2.55 -10.42
C GLU A 73 11.19 3.21 -9.04
N PHE A 74 10.25 4.13 -8.83
CA PHE A 74 10.03 4.77 -7.53
C PHE A 74 9.59 3.75 -6.49
N CYS A 75 8.65 2.86 -6.84
CA CYS A 75 8.23 1.81 -5.91
C CYS A 75 9.39 0.86 -5.56
N LYS A 76 10.21 0.45 -6.53
CA LYS A 76 11.38 -0.38 -6.27
C LYS A 76 12.39 0.34 -5.38
N PHE A 77 12.67 1.61 -5.66
CA PHE A 77 13.55 2.44 -4.84
C PHE A 77 13.08 2.52 -3.38
N VAL A 78 11.80 2.80 -3.14
CA VAL A 78 11.24 2.86 -1.78
C VAL A 78 11.30 1.50 -1.10
N ARG A 79 11.00 0.41 -1.82
CA ARG A 79 11.07 -0.96 -1.28
C ARG A 79 12.47 -1.27 -0.77
N ASP A 80 13.46 -1.04 -1.62
CA ASP A 80 14.84 -1.46 -1.36
C ASP A 80 15.47 -0.56 -0.29
N ARG A 81 15.18 0.75 -0.30
CA ARG A 81 15.71 1.70 0.67
C ARG A 81 15.08 1.58 2.06
N GLN A 82 13.78 1.32 2.13
CA GLN A 82 13.05 1.28 3.41
C GLN A 82 12.82 -0.14 3.92
N CYS A 83 13.22 -1.17 3.15
CA CYS A 83 13.01 -2.58 3.46
C CYS A 83 11.53 -2.92 3.77
N VAL A 84 10.61 -2.39 2.95
CA VAL A 84 9.16 -2.50 3.15
C VAL A 84 8.47 -3.34 2.06
N LYS A 85 7.33 -3.94 2.41
CA LYS A 85 6.45 -4.61 1.45
C LYS A 85 5.54 -3.59 0.76
N ILE A 86 5.48 -3.63 -0.56
CA ILE A 86 4.69 -2.68 -1.36
C ILE A 86 3.51 -3.38 -2.03
N PHE A 87 2.33 -2.77 -1.88
CA PHE A 87 1.12 -3.07 -2.61
C PHE A 87 0.83 -1.92 -3.59
N LYS A 88 0.80 -2.20 -4.89
CA LYS A 88 0.45 -1.17 -5.88
C LYS A 88 -1.01 -1.35 -6.28
N PHE A 89 -1.80 -0.30 -6.10
CA PHE A 89 -3.19 -0.26 -6.53
C PHE A 89 -3.25 0.31 -7.95
N PHE A 90 -4.12 -0.26 -8.77
CA PHE A 90 -4.44 0.24 -10.09
C PHE A 90 -5.95 0.39 -10.21
N LYS A 91 -6.39 1.56 -10.64
CA LYS A 91 -7.77 1.74 -11.11
C LYS A 91 -7.87 1.10 -12.49
N LEU A 92 -8.91 0.29 -12.67
CA LEU A 92 -9.22 -0.36 -13.93
C LEU A 92 -10.56 0.18 -14.37
N ASP A 93 -10.57 0.90 -15.48
CA ASP A 93 -11.79 1.44 -16.06
C ASP A 93 -12.20 0.61 -17.28
N ASN A 94 -11.23 0.09 -18.05
CA ASN A 94 -11.49 -0.73 -19.25
C ASN A 94 -10.66 -2.02 -19.29
N GLU A 95 -11.06 -2.98 -20.13
CA GLU A 95 -10.32 -4.24 -20.34
C GLU A 95 -8.90 -4.02 -20.87
N THR A 96 -8.69 -2.96 -21.65
CA THR A 96 -7.37 -2.59 -22.18
C THR A 96 -6.37 -2.23 -21.07
N ASP A 97 -6.83 -1.79 -19.90
CA ASP A 97 -5.96 -1.51 -18.76
C ASP A 97 -5.40 -2.79 -18.16
N ILE A 98 -6.15 -3.89 -18.22
CA ILE A 98 -5.68 -5.21 -17.79
C ILE A 98 -4.50 -5.66 -18.67
N LEU A 99 -4.58 -5.43 -19.98
CA LEU A 99 -3.47 -5.74 -20.91
C LEU A 99 -2.21 -4.92 -20.59
N LYS A 100 -2.36 -3.64 -20.23
CA LYS A 100 -1.23 -2.80 -19.77
C LYS A 100 -0.61 -3.35 -18.49
N LEU A 101 -1.40 -3.93 -17.58
CA LEU A 101 -0.89 -4.59 -16.37
C LEU A 101 -0.08 -5.85 -16.68
N TYR A 102 -0.52 -6.68 -17.63
CA TYR A 102 0.25 -7.86 -18.05
C TYR A 102 1.64 -7.50 -18.57
N ARG A 103 1.80 -6.37 -19.28
CA ARG A 103 3.12 -5.87 -19.71
C ARG A 103 3.97 -5.38 -18.54
N LYS A 104 3.35 -4.74 -17.53
CA LYS A 104 4.05 -4.22 -16.33
C LYS A 104 4.32 -5.26 -15.24
N ARG A 105 3.80 -6.48 -15.40
CA ARG A 105 3.90 -7.60 -14.45
C ARG A 105 5.34 -8.00 -14.12
N ARG A 106 6.29 -7.69 -15.01
CA ARG A 106 7.73 -7.91 -14.82
C ARG A 106 8.42 -6.82 -14.01
N LEU A 107 7.90 -5.58 -14.03
CA LEU A 107 8.49 -4.43 -13.32
C LEU A 107 8.01 -4.33 -11.87
N PHE A 108 6.76 -4.68 -11.61
CA PHE A 108 6.22 -4.77 -10.26
C PHE A 108 6.13 -6.25 -9.88
N CYS A 109 6.88 -6.69 -8.88
CA CYS A 109 6.83 -8.06 -8.34
C CYS A 109 5.42 -8.35 -7.75
N PHE A 110 4.45 -8.62 -8.63
CA PHE A 110 3.06 -8.92 -8.30
C PHE A 110 2.96 -10.41 -7.98
N ARG A 111 3.05 -10.75 -6.68
CA ARG A 111 2.75 -12.12 -6.23
C ARG A 111 1.24 -12.40 -6.12
N ARG A 112 0.41 -11.35 -6.06
CA ARG A 112 -1.06 -11.43 -5.98
C ARG A 112 -1.67 -10.10 -6.43
N VAL A 113 -2.46 -10.08 -7.50
CA VAL A 113 -3.26 -8.91 -7.90
C VAL A 113 -4.60 -9.05 -7.19
N LEU A 114 -4.90 -8.15 -6.25
CA LEU A 114 -6.20 -8.13 -5.57
C LEU A 114 -7.11 -7.18 -6.34
N PHE A 115 -8.08 -7.71 -7.07
CA PHE A 115 -9.11 -6.92 -7.74
C PHE A 115 -10.18 -6.55 -6.71
N ARG A 116 -10.48 -5.25 -6.57
CA ARG A 116 -11.66 -4.79 -5.85
C ARG A 116 -12.63 -4.19 -6.86
N ARG A 117 -13.62 -4.98 -7.29
CA ARG A 117 -14.78 -4.46 -8.05
C ARG A 117 -15.53 -3.48 -7.14
N ARG A 118 -15.69 -2.24 -7.60
CA ARG A 118 -16.73 -1.33 -7.07
C ARG A 118 -17.87 -1.44 -8.08
N ASN A 119 -18.98 -2.05 -7.65
CA ASN A 119 -20.31 -2.05 -8.26
C ASN A 119 -20.35 -1.81 -9.79
N CYS A 120 -20.34 -2.89 -10.56
CA CYS A 120 -21.08 -2.93 -11.83
C CYS A 120 -22.35 -3.73 -11.53
N GLU A 121 -23.48 -3.05 -11.50
CA GLU A 121 -24.79 -3.69 -11.64
C GLU A 121 -24.86 -4.28 -13.05
N ILE A 122 -25.37 -5.51 -13.15
CA ILE A 122 -25.63 -6.22 -14.41
C ILE A 122 -27.02 -5.79 -14.89
#